data_AF-A0A382D9F0-F1
#
_entry.id   AF-A0A382D9F0-F1
#
_cell.length_a   1.000
_cell.length_b   1.000
_cell.length_c   1.000
_cell.angle_alpha   90.00
_cell.angle_beta   90.00
_cell.angle_gamma   90.00
#
_symmetry.space_group_name_H-M   'P 1'
#
loop_
_entity.id
_entity.type
_entity.pdbx_description
1 polymer ?
#
loop_
_entity_poly.entity_id
_entity_poly.type
_entity_poly.pdbx_seq_one_letter_code
_entity_poly.pdbx_strand_id
1 'polypeptide(L)' 'VAWIDKLVGRSPIGPMQKHMHVAVLCAREIVPLVEAMAAGDVDAIRERRAEIDRLEHEADQIKHEIRSHMPR' A
#
# COMPACT_ATOMS: atom_id res chain seq x y z
N VAL A 1 23.86 10.39 -22.51
CA VAL A 1 22.45 9.92 -22.46
C VAL A 1 21.85 10.03 -21.04
N ALA A 2 22.63 10.00 -19.96
CA ALA A 2 22.15 10.07 -18.56
C ALA A 2 21.48 11.39 -18.09
N TRP A 3 21.34 12.41 -18.94
CA TRP A 3 20.73 13.70 -18.55
C TRP A 3 19.26 13.84 -18.97
N ILE A 4 18.77 12.99 -19.89
CA ILE A 4 17.38 13.02 -20.37
C ILE A 4 16.42 12.60 -19.25
N ASP A 5 16.81 11.66 -18.38
CA ASP A 5 16.00 11.23 -17.23
C ASP A 5 15.77 12.33 -16.19
N LYS A 6 16.61 13.38 -16.17
CA LYS A 6 16.40 14.58 -15.33
C LYS A 6 15.47 15.61 -15.99
N LEU A 7 15.34 15.56 -17.33
CA LEU A 7 14.51 16.48 -18.11
C LEU A 7 13.07 15.94 -18.25
N VAL A 8 12.92 14.61 -18.31
CA VAL A 8 11.63 13.93 -18.33
C VAL A 8 11.32 13.48 -16.90
N GLY A 9 10.63 14.31 -16.13
CA GLY A 9 10.18 13.95 -14.79
C GLY A 9 9.47 12.60 -14.81
N ARG A 10 9.88 11.66 -13.95
CA ARG A 10 9.20 10.36 -13.84
C ARG A 10 7.72 10.61 -13.57
N SER A 11 6.85 10.12 -14.44
CA SER A 11 5.40 10.28 -14.29
C SER A 11 4.96 9.72 -12.94
N PRO A 12 4.21 10.48 -12.12
CA PRO A 12 3.75 10.03 -10.80
C PRO A 12 2.68 8.92 -10.91
N ILE A 13 2.11 8.71 -12.10
CA ILE A 13 0.98 7.81 -12.31
C ILE A 13 1.33 6.36 -11.98
N GLY A 14 2.49 5.85 -12.42
CA GLY A 14 2.89 4.47 -12.16
C GLY A 14 3.03 4.16 -10.66
N PRO A 15 3.82 4.95 -9.91
CA PRO A 15 3.88 4.84 -8.45
C PRO A 15 2.51 5.00 -7.76
N MET A 16 1.67 5.94 -8.19
CA MET A 16 0.32 6.10 -7.65
C MET A 16 -0.56 4.87 -7.87
N GLN A 17 -0.50 4.24 -9.05
CA GLN A 17 -1.21 3.00 -9.34
C GLN A 17 -0.76 1.86 -8.42
N LYS A 18 0.54 1.76 -8.13
CA LYS A 18 1.07 0.78 -7.16
C LYS A 18 0.53 1.04 -5.76
N HIS A 19 0.57 2.29 -5.29
CA HIS A 19 -0.03 2.67 -4.01
C HIS A 19 -1.51 2.28 -3.94
N MET A 20 -2.29 2.63 -4.97
CA MET A 20 -3.71 2.29 -5.04
C MET A 20 -3.95 0.79 -5.00
N HIS A 21 -3.11 0.01 -5.68
CA HIS A 21 -3.20 -1.45 -5.65
C HIS A 21 -3.03 -2.00 -4.23
N VAL A 22 -1.97 -1.60 -3.53
CA VAL A 22 -1.70 -2.04 -2.15
C VAL A 22 -2.79 -1.56 -1.19
N ALA A 23 -3.27 -0.34 -1.34
CA ALA A 23 -4.38 0.19 -0.54
C ALA A 23 -5.67 -0.63 -0.72
N VAL A 24 -5.98 -1.06 -1.95
CA VAL A 24 -7.12 -1.94 -2.23
C VAL A 24 -6.92 -3.33 -1.63
N LEU A 25 -5.71 -3.88 -1.65
CA LEU A 25 -5.41 -5.15 -0.98
C LEU A 25 -5.62 -5.02 0.54
N CYS A 26 -5.09 -3.97 1.15
CA CYS A 26 -5.27 -3.69 2.58
C CYS A 26 -6.77 -3.61 2.96
N ALA A 27 -7.56 -2.86 2.19
CA ALA A 27 -8.99 -2.73 2.42
C ALA A 27 -9.75 -4.06 2.24
N ARG A 28 -9.28 -4.95 1.37
CA ARG A 28 -9.91 -6.27 1.15
C ARG A 28 -9.73 -7.21 2.34
N GLU A 29 -8.66 -7.07 3.13
CA GLU A 29 -8.44 -7.87 4.34
C GLU A 29 -9.46 -7.60 5.46
N ILE A 30 -10.24 -6.52 5.37
CA ILE A 30 -11.31 -6.23 6.33
C ILE A 30 -12.40 -7.30 6.29
N VAL A 31 -12.73 -7.86 5.11
CA VAL A 31 -13.74 -8.91 4.99
C VAL A 31 -13.34 -10.18 5.77
N PRO A 32 -12.18 -10.82 5.51
CA PRO A 32 -11.78 -12.01 6.25
C PRO A 32 -11.48 -11.71 7.73
N LEU A 33 -11.05 -10.49 8.09
CA LEU A 33 -10.95 -10.08 9.49
C LEU A 33 -12.31 -10.14 10.20
N VAL A 34 -13.36 -9.57 9.60
CA VAL A 34 -14.71 -9.58 10.18
C VAL A 34 -15.28 -11.00 10.24
N GLU A 35 -15.01 -11.84 9.23
CA GLU A 35 -15.38 -13.26 9.25
C GLU A 35 -14.70 -14.01 10.41
N ALA A 36 -13.41 -13.78 10.64
CA ALA A 36 -12.68 -14.37 11.77
C ALA A 36 -13.22 -13.87 13.12
N MET A 37 -13.58 -12.58 13.23
CA MET A 37 -14.23 -12.01 14.40
C MET A 37 -15.59 -12.66 14.67
N ALA A 38 -16.40 -12.88 13.63
CA ALA A 38 -17.70 -13.55 13.76
C ALA A 38 -17.57 -15.02 14.18
N ALA A 39 -16.51 -15.70 13.74
CA ALA A 39 -16.20 -17.08 14.12
C ALA A 39 -15.56 -17.21 15.52
N GLY A 40 -15.11 -16.10 16.12
CA GLY A 40 -14.35 -16.11 17.37
C GLY A 40 -12.93 -16.71 17.23
N ASP A 41 -12.40 -16.77 16.01
CA ASP A 41 -11.08 -17.34 15.74
C ASP A 41 -9.98 -16.30 16.02
N VAL A 42 -9.44 -16.34 17.23
CA VAL A 42 -8.44 -15.37 17.72
C VAL A 42 -7.13 -15.43 16.92
N ASP A 43 -6.73 -16.61 16.44
CA ASP A 43 -5.49 -16.76 15.69
C ASP A 43 -5.63 -16.22 14.27
N ALA A 44 -6.77 -16.50 13.61
CA ALA A 44 -7.09 -15.90 12.32
C ALA A 44 -7.20 -14.36 12.42
N ILE A 45 -7.82 -13.82 13.48
CA ILE A 45 -7.87 -12.37 13.71
C ILE A 45 -6.47 -11.77 13.80
N ARG A 46 -5.55 -12.41 14.55
CA ARG A 46 -4.16 -11.95 14.69
C ARG A 46 -3.43 -11.97 13.36
N GLU A 47 -3.61 -13.03 12.58
CA GLU A 47 -3.00 -13.17 11.26
C GLU A 47 -3.49 -12.08 10.29
N ARG A 48 -4.82 -11.88 10.20
CA ARG A 48 -5.40 -10.86 9.33
C ARG A 48 -4.95 -9.45 9.74
N ARG A 49 -4.86 -9.18 11.04
CA ARG A 49 -4.36 -7.89 11.55
C ARG A 49 -2.90 -7.65 11.17
N ALA A 50 -2.05 -8.67 11.31
CA ALA A 50 -0.64 -8.55 10.92
C ALA A 50 -0.49 -8.29 9.42
N GLU A 51 -1.33 -8.89 8.58
CA GLU A 51 -1.34 -8.64 7.14
C GLU A 51 -1.82 -7.23 6.78
N ILE A 52 -2.85 -6.73 7.47
CA ILE A 52 -3.30 -5.34 7.34
C ILE A 52 -2.18 -4.36 7.70
N ASP A 53 -1.51 -4.57 8.84
CA ASP A 53 -0.40 -3.72 9.29
C ASP A 53 0.77 -3.75 8.27
N ARG A 54 1.05 -4.91 7.68
CA ARG A 54 2.07 -5.06 6.62
C ARG A 54 1.71 -4.28 5.35
N LEU A 55 0.47 -4.43 4.86
CA LEU A 55 -0.01 -3.78 3.64
C LEU A 55 -0.14 -2.25 3.82
N GLU A 56 -0.56 -1.80 5.00
CA GLU A 56 -0.59 -0.37 5.35
C GLU A 56 0.82 0.23 5.30
N HIS A 57 1.80 -0.44 5.90
CA HIS A 57 3.17 0.02 5.90
C HIS A 57 3.77 0.08 4.49
N GLU A 58 3.49 -0.92 3.66
CA GLU A 58 3.90 -0.95 2.25
C GLU A 58 3.26 0.21 1.45
N ALA A 59 1.97 0.48 1.65
CA ALA A 59 1.31 1.63 1.02
C ALA A 59 1.92 2.96 1.48
N ASP A 60 2.19 3.12 2.78
CA ASP A 60 2.80 4.32 3.34
C ASP A 60 4.19 4.60 2.77
N GLN A 61 5.02 3.56 2.60
CA GLN A 61 6.32 3.67 1.94
C GLN A 61 6.19 4.19 0.51
N ILE A 62 5.28 3.61 -0.30
CA ILE A 62 5.06 4.07 -1.68
C ILE A 62 4.57 5.53 -1.70
N LYS A 63 3.68 5.91 -0.77
CA LYS A 63 3.21 7.29 -0.61
C LYS A 63 4.37 8.24 -0.30
N HIS A 64 5.27 7.84 0.60
CA HIS A 64 6.47 8.61 0.93
C HIS A 64 7.41 8.78 -0.26
N GLU A 65 7.62 7.72 -1.05
CA GLU A 65 8.40 7.78 -2.29
C GLU A 65 7.77 8.71 -3.32
N ILE A 66 6.45 8.68 -3.52
CA ILE A 66 5.77 9.61 -4.43
C ILE A 66 6.03 11.06 -4.00
N ARG A 67 5.85 11.35 -2.71
CA ARG A 67 6.00 12.70 -2.16
C ARG A 67 7.44 13.22 -2.22
N SER A 68 8.44 12.35 -2.10
CA SER A 68 9.85 12.77 -2.17
C SER A 68 10.27 13.20 -3.58
N HIS A 69 9.56 12.75 -4.61
CA HIS A 69 9.84 13.08 -6.01
C HIS A 69 8.92 14.18 -6.58
N MET A 70 7.96 14.71 -5.81
CA MET A 70 7.13 15.83 -6.25
C MET A 70 7.78 17.18 -5.92
N PRO A 71 7.78 18.15 -6.86
CA PRO A 71 8.21 19.52 -6.57
C PRO A 71 7.28 20.15 -5.52
N ARG A 72 7.85 21.00 -4.66
CA ARG A 72 7.12 21.74 -3.60
C ARG A 72 6.41 22.96 -4.15
#